data_AF-A0A6V7XBI5-F1
#
_entry.id   AF-A0A6V7XBI5-F1
#
_cell.length_a   1.000
_cell.length_b   1.000
_cell.length_c   1.000
_cell.angle_alpha   90.00
_cell.angle_beta   90.00
_cell.angle_gamma   90.00
#
_symmetry.space_group_name_H-M   'P 1'
#
loop_
_entity.id
_entity.type
_entity.pdbx_description
1 polymer ?
#
loop_
_entity_poly.entity_id
_entity_poly.type
_entity_poly.pdbx_seq_one_letter_code
_entity_poly.pdbx_strand_id
1 'polypeptide(L)'
;MYAGVPLICIPKFADQFYLSSLAEHLGIGIYVLNDDHFGVRFSEALSKFMKEITDDGISETAYLEKATKIRNEILSEGPFSKVFRNKIIGIAESNVGGKIQN
;
A
#
# COMPACT_ATOMS: atom_id res chain seq x y z
N MET A 1 -1.69 -3.08 2.10
CA MET A 1 -1.31 -2.13 3.18
C MET A 1 -2.13 -2.27 4.46
N TYR A 2 -3.46 -2.49 4.44
CA TYR A 2 -4.27 -2.57 5.68
C TYR A 2 -3.80 -3.60 6.72
N ALA A 3 -3.16 -4.68 6.29
CA ALA A 3 -2.61 -5.69 7.20
C ALA A 3 -1.20 -5.33 7.74
N GLY A 4 -0.52 -4.32 7.20
CA GLY A 4 0.84 -3.95 7.60
C GLY A 4 1.92 -4.94 7.12
N VAL A 5 1.62 -5.79 6.15
CA VAL A 5 2.54 -6.83 5.67
C VAL A 5 3.39 -6.29 4.50
N PRO A 6 4.72 -6.45 4.53
CA PRO A 6 5.59 -6.07 3.43
C PRO A 6 5.41 -6.97 2.19
N LEU A 7 5.74 -6.45 1.00
CA LEU A 7 5.38 -7.07 -0.28
C LEU A 7 6.61 -7.50 -1.09
N ILE A 8 6.54 -8.67 -1.72
CA ILE A 8 7.40 -8.99 -2.88
C ILE A 8 6.52 -8.84 -4.12
N CYS A 9 6.83 -7.83 -4.93
CA CYS A 9 6.00 -7.42 -6.05
C CYS A 9 6.52 -8.01 -7.36
N ILE A 10 5.75 -8.95 -7.94
CA ILE A 10 6.09 -9.62 -9.20
C ILE A 10 5.03 -9.24 -10.24
N PRO A 11 5.21 -8.14 -10.99
CA PRO A 11 4.22 -7.69 -11.96
C PRO A 11 4.13 -8.66 -13.14
N LYS A 12 2.94 -8.75 -13.75
CA LYS A 12 2.74 -9.50 -15.00
C LYS A 12 2.24 -8.64 -16.15
N PHE A 13 1.33 -7.70 -15.88
CA PHE A 13 0.73 -6.86 -16.92
C PHE A 13 0.10 -5.58 -16.33
N ALA A 14 -0.22 -4.64 -17.22
CA ALA A 14 -0.95 -3.41 -16.93
C ALA A 14 -0.28 -2.52 -15.85
N ASP A 15 -1.08 -2.04 -14.90
CA ASP A 15 -0.70 -1.10 -13.84
C ASP A 15 0.21 -1.72 -12.77
N GLN A 16 0.35 -3.04 -12.74
CA GLN A 16 1.16 -3.75 -11.74
C GLN A 16 2.61 -3.26 -11.73
N PHE A 17 3.18 -2.87 -12.87
CA PHE A 17 4.53 -2.31 -12.94
C PHE A 17 4.67 -1.01 -12.13
N TYR A 18 3.73 -0.09 -12.35
CA TYR A 18 3.69 1.18 -11.63
C TYR A 18 3.42 0.97 -10.13
N LEU A 19 2.44 0.14 -9.78
CA LEU A 19 2.10 -0.15 -8.39
C LEU A 19 3.26 -0.81 -7.64
N SER A 20 4.01 -1.67 -8.32
CA SER A 20 5.17 -2.33 -7.72
C SER A 20 6.34 -1.36 -7.51
N SER A 21 6.61 -0.49 -8.48
CA SER A 21 7.60 0.59 -8.34
C SER A 21 7.22 1.54 -7.20
N LEU A 22 5.94 1.86 -7.06
CA LEU A 22 5.44 2.69 -5.96
C LEU A 22 5.62 2.00 -4.60
N ALA A 23 5.30 0.71 -4.50
CA ALA A 23 5.49 -0.06 -3.27
C ALA A 23 6.97 -0.11 -2.85
N GLU A 24 7.88 -0.26 -3.81
CA GLU A 24 9.32 -0.21 -3.59
C GLU A 24 9.81 1.19 -3.18
N HIS A 25 9.34 2.24 -3.86
CA HIS A 25 9.66 3.63 -3.51
C HIS A 25 9.21 4.00 -2.08
N LEU A 26 8.02 3.53 -1.67
CA LEU A 26 7.52 3.68 -0.31
C LEU A 26 8.27 2.82 0.72
N GLY A 27 9.16 1.93 0.27
CA GLY A 27 9.93 1.03 1.12
C GLY A 27 9.07 0.00 1.84
N ILE A 28 7.90 -0.35 1.30
CA ILE A 28 7.01 -1.38 1.85
C ILE A 28 7.02 -2.67 1.03
N GLY A 29 7.81 -2.71 -0.03
CA GLY A 29 8.00 -3.90 -0.82
C GLY A 29 9.27 -3.86 -1.65
N ILE A 30 9.56 -4.98 -2.31
CA ILE A 30 10.68 -5.14 -3.22
C ILE A 30 10.13 -5.48 -4.59
N TYR A 31 10.60 -4.78 -5.61
CA TYR A 31 10.22 -5.03 -6.99
C TYR A 31 11.05 -6.16 -7.60
N VAL A 32 10.38 -7.20 -8.11
CA VAL A 32 11.04 -8.34 -8.74
C VAL A 32 10.50 -8.52 -10.15
N LEU A 33 11.33 -8.17 -11.14
CA LEU A 33 11.05 -8.42 -12.54
C LEU A 33 10.97 -9.92 -12.83
N ASN A 34 9.93 -10.32 -13.55
CA ASN A 34 9.75 -11.68 -14.04
C ASN A 34 10.49 -11.86 -15.38
N ASP A 35 11.80 -12.02 -15.30
CA ASP A 35 12.70 -12.26 -16.43
C ASP A 35 13.59 -13.49 -16.16
N ASP A 36 14.60 -13.71 -17.00
CA ASP A 36 15.52 -14.85 -16.90
C ASP A 36 16.30 -14.89 -15.57
N HIS A 37 16.32 -13.78 -14.81
CA HIS A 37 16.99 -13.67 -13.52
C HIS A 37 16.01 -13.75 -12.32
N PHE A 38 14.74 -14.08 -12.57
CA PHE A 38 13.68 -14.08 -11.56
C PHE A 38 14.05 -14.87 -10.31
N GLY A 39 14.54 -16.10 -10.45
CA GLY A 39 14.81 -16.99 -9.31
C GLY A 39 15.84 -16.41 -8.33
N VAL A 40 16.90 -15.79 -8.87
CA VAL A 40 17.95 -15.15 -8.06
C VAL A 40 17.38 -13.94 -7.33
N ARG A 41 16.71 -13.03 -8.05
CA ARG A 41 16.13 -11.81 -7.48
C ARG A 41 15.04 -12.09 -6.45
N PHE A 42 14.21 -13.09 -6.71
CA PHE A 42 13.19 -13.52 -5.75
C PHE A 42 13.81 -14.08 -4.48
N SER A 43 14.84 -14.92 -4.61
CA SER A 43 15.57 -15.47 -3.46
C SER A 43 16.26 -14.37 -2.64
N GLU A 44 16.86 -13.37 -3.30
CA GLU A 44 17.44 -12.21 -2.63
C GLU A 44 16.40 -11.36 -1.89
N ALA A 45 15.25 -11.10 -2.53
CA ALA A 45 14.15 -10.36 -1.92
C ALA A 45 13.58 -11.10 -0.70
N LEU A 46 13.37 -12.40 -0.82
CA LEU A 46 12.92 -13.25 0.29
C LEU A 46 13.96 -13.27 1.41
N SER A 47 15.24 -13.42 1.07
CA SER A 47 16.34 -13.42 2.04
C SER A 47 16.43 -12.10 2.80
N LYS A 48 16.13 -10.95 2.16
CA LYS A 48 16.07 -9.65 2.86
C LYS A 48 14.98 -9.66 3.92
N PHE A 49 13.79 -10.16 3.60
CA PHE A 49 12.70 -10.25 4.58
C PHE A 49 12.95 -11.30 5.67
N MET A 50 13.66 -12.38 5.36
CA MET A 50 13.95 -13.46 6.31
C MET A 50 15.18 -13.21 7.18
N LYS A 51 16.23 -12.55 6.67
CA LYS A 51 17.48 -12.28 7.42
C LYS A 51 17.29 -11.31 8.59
N GLU A 52 16.24 -10.52 8.59
CA GLU A 52 15.88 -9.69 9.74
C GLU A 52 15.09 -10.51 10.80
N ILE A 53 14.69 -11.74 10.49
CA ILE A 53 14.08 -12.69 11.42
C ILE A 53 15.18 -13.67 11.89
N THR A 54 16.11 -13.23 12.74
CA THR A 54 17.18 -14.09 13.31
C THR A 54 16.96 -14.43 14.78
N ASP A 55 17.62 -15.50 15.24
CA ASP A 55 17.39 -16.32 16.45
C ASP A 55 17.37 -15.60 17.82
N ASP A 56 17.68 -14.30 17.87
CA ASP A 56 17.81 -13.51 19.11
C ASP A 56 16.52 -12.75 19.47
N GLY A 57 15.47 -12.90 18.64
CA GLY A 57 14.25 -12.12 18.71
C GLY A 57 14.07 -11.29 17.44
N ILE A 58 12.82 -11.22 16.99
CA ILE A 58 12.37 -10.56 15.75
C ILE A 58 13.00 -9.16 15.65
N SER A 59 13.93 -8.94 14.73
CA SER A 59 14.32 -7.59 14.33
C SER A 59 13.22 -7.09 13.40
N GLU A 60 12.51 -6.03 13.81
CA GLU A 60 11.45 -5.47 12.99
C GLU A 60 12.06 -4.94 11.69
N THR A 61 11.69 -5.55 10.56
CA THR A 61 12.29 -5.20 9.27
C THR A 61 11.98 -3.75 8.93
N ALA A 62 12.92 -3.05 8.28
CA ALA A 62 12.65 -1.68 7.82
C ALA A 62 11.41 -1.61 6.90
N TYR A 63 11.07 -2.71 6.23
CA TYR A 63 9.86 -2.85 5.42
C TYR A 63 8.60 -3.05 6.25
N LEU A 64 8.66 -3.85 7.31
CA LEU A 64 7.55 -4.11 8.24
C LEU A 64 7.21 -2.86 9.04
N GLU A 65 8.22 -2.13 9.53
CA GLU A 65 8.04 -0.85 10.22
C GLU A 65 7.29 0.14 9.31
N LYS A 66 7.75 0.32 8.07
CA LYS A 66 7.11 1.22 7.09
C LYS A 66 5.70 0.75 6.71
N ALA A 67 5.50 -0.54 6.50
CA ALA A 67 4.19 -1.09 6.17
C ALA A 67 3.19 -0.91 7.33
N THR A 68 3.65 -1.10 8.57
CA THR A 68 2.88 -0.86 9.79
C THR A 68 2.57 0.62 9.99
N LYS A 69 3.54 1.50 9.74
CA LYS A 69 3.34 2.95 9.79
C LYS A 69 2.23 3.39 8.84
N ILE A 70 2.30 2.99 7.57
CA ILE A 70 1.28 3.39 6.59
C ILE A 70 -0.09 2.77 6.94
N ARG A 71 -0.12 1.53 7.45
CA ARG A 71 -1.35 0.96 8.00
C ARG A 71 -1.96 1.87 9.07
N ASN A 72 -1.16 2.32 10.02
CA ASN A 72 -1.64 3.16 11.12
C ASN A 72 -2.14 4.51 10.63
N GLU A 73 -1.47 5.13 9.65
CA GLU A 73 -1.92 6.38 9.00
C GLU A 73 -3.26 6.19 8.28
N ILE A 74 -3.45 5.08 7.55
CA ILE A 74 -4.71 4.75 6.89
C ILE A 74 -5.84 4.56 7.92
N LEU A 75 -5.54 3.91 9.05
CA LEU A 75 -6.52 3.65 10.11
C LEU A 75 -6.85 4.88 10.95
N SER A 76 -5.90 5.79 11.17
CA SER A 76 -6.09 6.98 12.01
C SER A 76 -6.92 8.05 11.31
N GLU A 77 -6.65 8.34 10.03
CA GLU A 77 -7.37 9.39 9.30
C GLU A 77 -8.57 8.86 8.50
N GLY A 78 -8.58 7.55 8.17
CA GLY A 78 -9.64 6.91 7.41
C GLY A 78 -9.87 7.61 6.06
N PRO A 79 -9.26 7.14 4.95
CA PRO A 79 -9.14 7.91 3.69
C PRO A 79 -10.48 8.35 3.09
N PHE A 80 -11.58 7.70 3.47
CA PHE A 80 -12.90 8.00 2.96
C PHE A 80 -13.75 8.87 3.87
N SER A 81 -13.46 9.02 5.17
CA SER A 81 -14.44 9.67 6.07
C SER A 81 -14.74 11.11 5.65
N LYS A 82 -13.71 11.91 5.36
CA LYS A 82 -13.86 13.32 4.96
C LYS A 82 -14.28 13.48 3.51
N VAL A 83 -13.65 12.76 2.57
CA VAL A 83 -13.96 12.86 1.14
C VAL A 83 -15.37 12.33 0.83
N PHE A 84 -15.75 11.20 1.42
CA PHE A 84 -17.10 10.64 1.29
C PHE A 84 -18.14 11.57 1.92
N ARG A 85 -17.90 12.08 3.14
CA ARG A 85 -18.80 13.07 3.77
C ARG A 85 -18.96 14.31 2.91
N ASN A 86 -17.88 14.88 2.38
CA ASN A 86 -17.94 16.05 1.52
C ASN A 86 -18.74 15.77 0.24
N LYS A 87 -18.60 14.57 -0.34
CA LYS A 87 -19.36 14.18 -1.53
C LYS A 87 -20.86 14.00 -1.20
N ILE A 88 -21.19 13.41 -0.06
CA ILE A 88 -22.58 13.30 0.42
C ILE A 88 -23.18 14.69 0.65
N ILE A 89 -22.45 15.58 1.31
CA ILE A 89 -22.89 16.97 1.58
C ILE A 89 -23.15 17.71 0.26
N GLY A 90 -22.21 17.67 -0.69
CA GLY A 90 -22.40 18.31 -2.00
C GLY A 90 -23.60 17.76 -2.79
N ILE A 91 -23.89 16.45 -2.67
CA ILE A 91 -25.11 15.85 -3.25
C ILE A 91 -26.36 16.33 -2.52
N ALA A 92 -26.33 16.48 -1.20
CA ALA A 92 -27.47 16.99 -0.43
C ALA A 92 -27.77 18.46 -0.77
N GLU A 93 -26.75 19.31 -0.83
CA GLU A 93 -26.88 20.75 -1.14
C GLU A 93 -27.42 20.99 -2.56
N SER A 94 -26.94 20.23 -3.55
CA SER A 94 -27.45 20.31 -4.93
C SER A 94 -28.91 19.89 -5.07
N ASN A 95 -29.38 18.92 -4.27
CA ASN A 95 -30.77 18.46 -4.28
C ASN A 95 -31.74 19.41 -3.54
N VAL A 96 -31.26 20.18 -2.56
CA VAL A 96 -32.08 21.18 -1.84
C VAL A 96 -32.21 22.48 -2.65
N GLY A 97 -31.17 22.88 -3.39
CA GLY A 97 -31.19 24.08 -4.25
C GLY A 97 -32.10 24.01 -5.47
N GLY A 98 -32.49 22.80 -5.92
CA GLY A 98 -33.35 22.59 -7.10
C GLY A 98 -34.86 22.70 -6.84
N LYS A 99 -35.31 22.88 -5.59
CA LYS A 99 -36.74 22.94 -5.24
C LYS A 99 -37.30 24.36 -5.09
N ILE A 100 -36.53 25.40 -5.43
CA ILE A 100 -36.98 26.80 -5.38
C ILE A 100 -36.90 27.42 -6.77
N GLN A 101 -37.69 26.89 -7.71
CA GLN A 101 -38.12 27.66 -8.88
C GLN A 101 -39.62 27.43 -9.02
N ASN A 102 -40.37 28.35 -8.42
CA ASN A 102 -41.80 28.56 -8.64
C ASN A 102 -42.04 29.07 -10.07
#